data_AF-A0A533XL31-F1
#
_entry.id   AF-A0A533XL31-F1
#
_cell.length_a   1.000
_cell.length_b   1.000
_cell.length_c   1.000
_cell.angle_alpha   90.00
_cell.angle_beta   90.00
_cell.angle_gamma   90.00
#
_symmetry.space_group_name_H-M   'P 1'
#
loop_
_entity.id
_entity.type
_entity.pdbx_description
1 polymer ?
#
loop_
_entity_poly.entity_id
_entity_poly.type
_entity_poly.pdbx_seq_one_letter_code
_entity_poly.pdbx_strand_id
1 'polypeptide(L)'
;GHLREASRLKQLAEVPAAIYASDHNPATVKIAQRTFQGAGVAVDIRLRQREMLALEAPAEQGVLMINPPYGVRLSRPEELDAFYPQLGDWLKQRFSGWRAYIFTGDL
;
A
#
# COMPACT_ATOMS: atom_id res chain seq x y z
N GLY A 1 -9.46 22.21 7.54
CA GLY A 1 -8.06 22.56 7.20
C GLY A 1 -7.94 22.68 5.70
N HIS A 2 -7.24 23.71 5.22
CA HIS A 2 -7.19 24.12 3.80
C HIS A 2 -6.94 22.97 2.80
N LEU A 3 -6.11 21.99 3.15
CA LEU A 3 -5.82 20.83 2.30
C LEU A 3 -7.04 19.94 2.01
N ARG A 4 -7.94 19.76 2.99
CA ARG A 4 -9.16 18.97 2.80
C ARG A 4 -10.13 19.66 1.83
N GLU A 5 -10.24 20.98 1.95
CA GLU A 5 -11.12 21.77 1.09
C GLU A 5 -10.59 21.84 -0.35
N ALA A 6 -9.28 22.07 -0.51
CA ALA A 6 -8.64 22.04 -1.82
C ALA A 6 -8.74 20.66 -2.50
N SER A 7 -8.70 19.57 -1.73
CA SER A 7 -8.87 18.21 -2.26
C SER A 7 -10.31 17.94 -2.69
N ARG A 8 -11.30 18.43 -1.93
CA ARG A 8 -12.73 18.28 -2.25
C ARG A 8 -13.09 18.98 -3.56
N LEU A 9 -12.57 20.19 -3.80
CA LEU A 9 -12.81 20.94 -5.04
C LEU A 9 -12.21 20.26 -6.29
N LYS A 10 -11.23 19.38 -6.11
CA LYS A 10 -10.57 18.62 -7.17
C LYS A 10 -10.97 17.14 -7.21
N GLN A 11 -11.95 16.74 -6.40
CA GLN A 11 -12.43 15.38 -6.38
C GLN A 11 -13.14 15.07 -7.70
N LEU A 12 -12.74 13.96 -8.33
CA LEU A 12 -13.40 13.47 -9.52
C LEU A 12 -14.72 12.79 -9.12
N ALA A 13 -15.73 12.89 -10.00
CA ALA A 13 -17.02 12.22 -9.79
C ALA A 13 -16.90 10.70 -9.84
N GLU A 14 -15.94 10.19 -10.62
CA GLU A 14 -15.60 8.77 -10.70
C GLU A 14 -14.10 8.58 -10.53
N VAL A 15 -13.72 7.52 -9.83
CA VAL A 15 -12.31 7.16 -9.69
C VAL A 15 -11.86 6.48 -10.98
N PRO A 16 -10.87 7.03 -11.70
CA PRO A 16 -10.47 6.52 -13.01
C PRO A 16 -9.82 5.13 -12.95
N ALA A 17 -9.45 4.66 -11.75
CA ALA A 17 -8.88 3.34 -11.52
C ALA A 17 -9.25 2.83 -10.12
N ALA A 18 -9.45 1.52 -9.98
CA ALA A 18 -9.72 0.93 -8.67
C ALA A 18 -8.49 1.08 -7.75
N ILE A 19 -8.72 1.51 -6.49
CA ILE A 19 -7.69 1.59 -5.46
C ILE A 19 -7.72 0.30 -4.64
N TYR A 20 -6.54 -0.27 -4.39
CA TYR A 20 -6.39 -1.49 -3.59
C TYR A 20 -5.51 -1.19 -2.37
N ALA A 21 -5.88 -1.78 -1.24
CA ALA A 21 -5.09 -1.69 -0.02
C ALA A 21 -5.03 -3.06 0.66
N SER A 22 -3.90 -3.38 1.27
CA SER A 22 -3.76 -4.63 2.01
C SER A 22 -2.75 -4.51 3.15
N ASP A 23 -3.01 -5.28 4.20
CA ASP A 23 -2.08 -5.49 5.32
C ASP A 23 -2.32 -6.91 5.87
N HIS A 24 -1.26 -7.56 6.38
CA HIS A 24 -1.35 -8.89 6.95
C HIS A 24 -2.02 -8.87 8.34
N ASN A 25 -1.90 -7.76 9.07
CA ASN A 25 -2.37 -7.60 10.43
C ASN A 25 -3.88 -7.24 10.45
N PRO A 26 -4.75 -8.10 11.00
CA PRO A 26 -6.19 -7.84 11.03
C PRO A 26 -6.56 -6.59 11.83
N ALA A 27 -5.78 -6.23 12.86
CA ALA A 27 -6.01 -5.01 13.63
C ALA A 27 -5.78 -3.76 12.76
N THR A 28 -4.70 -3.74 11.97
CA THR A 28 -4.40 -2.63 11.03
C THR A 28 -5.50 -2.51 9.97
N VAL A 29 -5.93 -3.63 9.38
CA VAL A 29 -7.04 -3.65 8.41
C VAL A 29 -8.32 -3.07 9.00
N LYS A 30 -8.66 -3.43 10.24
CA LYS A 30 -9.85 -2.88 10.93
C LYS A 30 -9.74 -1.38 11.18
N ILE A 31 -8.54 -0.89 11.53
CA ILE A 31 -8.28 0.55 11.70
C ILE A 31 -8.41 1.27 10.35
N ALA A 32 -7.78 0.75 9.28
CA ALA A 32 -7.84 1.32 7.94
C ALA A 32 -9.29 1.41 7.43
N GLN A 33 -10.08 0.35 7.60
CA GLN A 33 -11.50 0.34 7.23
C GLN A 33 -12.29 1.49 7.89
N ARG A 34 -12.09 1.70 9.20
CA ARG A 34 -12.74 2.80 9.93
C ARG A 34 -12.24 4.16 9.47
N THR A 35 -10.95 4.30 9.19
CA THR A 35 -10.37 5.54 8.66
C THR A 35 -10.97 5.87 7.30
N PHE A 36 -11.07 4.90 6.39
CA PHE A 36 -11.67 5.10 5.07
C PHE A 36 -13.16 5.46 5.17
N GLN A 37 -13.89 4.82 6.08
CA GLN A 37 -15.30 5.16 6.36
C GLN A 37 -15.45 6.58 6.90
N GLY A 38 -14.65 6.97 7.90
CA GLY A 38 -14.66 8.31 8.46
C GLY A 38 -14.22 9.41 7.47
N ALA A 39 -13.44 9.04 6.46
CA ALA A 39 -13.04 9.92 5.36
C ALA A 39 -14.04 9.93 4.18
N GLY A 40 -15.04 9.03 4.16
CA GLY A 40 -16.03 8.95 3.09
C GLY A 40 -15.53 8.33 1.78
N VAL A 41 -14.39 7.62 1.80
CA VAL A 41 -13.74 7.04 0.59
C VAL A 41 -13.75 5.50 0.59
N ALA A 42 -14.43 4.88 1.56
CA ALA A 42 -14.42 3.43 1.71
C ALA A 42 -14.96 2.67 0.49
N VAL A 43 -15.88 3.28 -0.27
CA VAL A 43 -16.47 2.67 -1.48
C VAL A 43 -15.47 2.61 -2.65
N ASP A 44 -14.46 3.46 -2.63
CA ASP A 44 -13.45 3.58 -3.68
C ASP A 44 -12.26 2.63 -3.47
N ILE A 45 -12.10 2.09 -2.26
CA ILE A 45 -10.93 1.32 -1.83
C ILE A 45 -11.29 -0.14 -1.57
N ARG A 46 -10.66 -1.04 -2.33
CA ARG A 46 -10.74 -2.49 -2.14
C ARG A 46 -9.71 -2.94 -1.11
N LEU A 47 -10.11 -2.91 0.17
CA LEU A 47 -9.26 -3.33 1.29
C LEU A 47 -9.32 -4.86 1.51
N ARG A 48 -8.17 -5.51 1.68
CA ARG A 48 -8.06 -6.95 1.98
C ARG A 48 -7.05 -7.24 3.08
N GLN A 49 -7.32 -8.19 3.96
CA GLN A 49 -6.29 -8.77 4.82
C GLN A 49 -5.51 -9.82 4.03
N ARG A 50 -4.25 -9.53 3.70
CA ARG A 50 -3.38 -10.44 2.95
C ARG A 50 -1.92 -10.06 3.17
N GLU A 51 -1.06 -11.06 3.11
CA GLU A 51 0.39 -10.88 3.13
C GLU A 51 0.84 -10.24 1.80
N MET A 52 1.81 -9.32 1.86
CA MET A 52 2.27 -8.50 0.74
C MET A 52 2.86 -9.35 -0.39
N LEU A 53 3.81 -10.22 -0.08
CA LEU A 53 4.49 -11.09 -1.05
C LEU A 53 3.53 -12.12 -1.70
N ALA A 54 2.34 -12.33 -1.11
CA ALA A 54 1.26 -13.14 -1.68
C ALA A 54 0.29 -12.36 -2.59
N LEU A 55 0.49 -11.05 -2.80
CA LEU A 55 -0.33 -10.23 -3.70
C LEU A 55 0.11 -10.37 -5.16
N GLU A 56 -0.86 -10.19 -6.05
CA GLU A 56 -0.66 -10.12 -7.51
C GLU A 56 -1.13 -8.76 -8.01
N ALA A 57 -0.46 -8.26 -9.06
CA ALA A 57 -0.87 -7.02 -9.70
C ALA A 57 -2.30 -7.15 -10.28
N PRO A 58 -3.23 -6.23 -9.97
CA PRO A 58 -4.60 -6.29 -10.47
C PRO A 58 -4.74 -5.87 -11.94
N ALA A 59 -3.66 -5.43 -12.58
CA ALA A 59 -3.59 -4.98 -13.97
C ALA A 59 -2.15 -5.06 -14.49
N GLU A 60 -1.93 -4.88 -15.79
CA GLU A 60 -0.59 -4.92 -16.41
C GLU A 60 0.31 -3.75 -15.98
N GLN A 61 -0.28 -2.59 -15.68
CA GLN A 61 0.44 -1.38 -15.30
C GLN A 61 -0.31 -0.61 -14.21
N GLY A 62 0.45 0.10 -13.40
CA GLY A 62 -0.11 0.90 -12.31
C GLY A 62 0.97 1.48 -11.41
N VAL A 63 0.51 1.95 -10.25
CA VAL A 63 1.36 2.49 -9.20
C VAL A 63 1.20 1.63 -7.95
N LEU A 64 2.31 1.12 -7.45
CA LEU A 64 2.39 0.45 -6.16
C LEU A 64 3.05 1.41 -5.17
N MET A 65 2.41 1.66 -4.04
CA MET A 65 3.01 2.41 -2.93
C MET A 65 3.08 1.49 -1.73
N ILE A 66 4.28 1.28 -1.20
CA ILE A 66 4.49 0.45 -0.02
C ILE A 66 5.34 1.19 0.99
N ASN A 67 5.02 0.94 2.26
CA ASN A 67 5.79 1.37 3.41
C ASN A 67 6.21 0.10 4.17
N PRO A 68 7.25 -0.63 3.71
CA PRO A 68 7.66 -1.87 4.32
C PRO A 68 8.05 -1.68 5.79
N PRO A 69 8.09 -2.75 6.60
CA PRO A 69 8.59 -2.64 7.97
C PRO A 69 10.05 -2.16 7.98
N TYR A 70 10.35 -1.08 8.71
CA TYR A 70 11.73 -0.60 8.96
C TYR A 70 12.25 -1.03 10.32
N GLY A 71 13.56 -0.82 10.53
CA GLY A 71 14.46 -1.27 11.61
C GLY A 71 14.03 -1.09 13.08
N VAL A 72 12.79 -0.70 13.36
CA VAL A 72 12.18 -0.82 14.70
C VAL A 72 11.25 -2.04 14.83
N ARG A 73 10.67 -2.52 13.73
CA ARG A 73 9.84 -3.75 13.69
C ARG A 73 10.63 -5.01 13.34
N LEU A 74 11.73 -4.84 12.63
CA LEU A 74 12.74 -5.87 12.35
C LEU A 74 13.98 -5.45 13.14
N SER A 75 14.08 -5.87 14.39
CA SER A 75 15.10 -5.38 15.34
C SER A 75 16.51 -5.90 15.05
N ARG A 76 16.68 -6.72 14.00
CA ARG A 76 17.93 -7.37 13.63
C ARG A 76 18.26 -7.05 12.18
N PRO A 77 19.47 -6.53 11.88
CA PRO A 77 19.93 -6.28 10.50
C PRO A 77 19.76 -7.49 9.56
N GLU A 78 19.92 -8.71 10.10
CA GLU A 78 19.74 -9.97 9.38
C GLU A 78 18.33 -10.16 8.78
N GLU A 79 17.29 -9.66 9.44
CA GLU A 79 15.91 -9.77 8.96
C GLU A 79 15.64 -8.80 7.80
N LEU A 80 16.31 -7.64 7.80
CA LEU A 80 16.25 -6.68 6.69
C LEU A 80 17.00 -7.23 5.47
N ASP A 81 18.19 -7.78 5.66
CA ASP A 81 19.01 -8.39 4.60
C ASP A 81 18.29 -9.54 3.91
N ALA A 82 17.47 -10.30 4.63
CA ALA A 82 16.65 -11.36 4.06
C ALA A 82 15.39 -10.82 3.34
N PHE A 83 14.82 -9.71 3.79
CA PHE A 83 13.56 -9.17 3.27
C PHE A 83 13.73 -8.45 1.92
N TYR A 84 14.75 -7.61 1.75
CA TYR A 84 14.91 -6.82 0.53
C TYR A 84 15.10 -7.66 -0.75
N PRO A 85 15.86 -8.77 -0.75
CA PRO A 85 15.90 -9.68 -1.89
C PRO A 85 14.52 -10.26 -2.25
N GLN A 86 13.77 -10.72 -1.24
CA GLN A 86 12.41 -11.25 -1.44
C GLN A 86 11.47 -10.19 -2.00
N LEU A 87 11.56 -8.95 -1.51
CA LEU A 87 10.79 -7.83 -2.04
C LEU A 87 11.15 -7.55 -3.51
N GLY A 88 12.44 -7.55 -3.84
CA GLY A 88 12.92 -7.36 -5.21
C GLY A 88 12.42 -8.45 -6.16
N ASP A 89 12.48 -9.71 -5.75
CA ASP A 89 11.98 -10.84 -6.53
C ASP A 89 10.48 -10.78 -6.72
N TRP A 90 9.73 -10.49 -5.66
CA TRP A 90 8.27 -10.31 -5.72
C TRP A 90 7.88 -9.19 -6.69
N LEU A 91 8.55 -8.03 -6.63
CA LEU A 91 8.29 -6.92 -7.56
C LEU A 91 8.51 -7.34 -9.01
N LYS A 92 9.63 -8.00 -9.31
CA LYS A 92 9.97 -8.46 -10.67
C LYS A 92 8.98 -9.51 -11.18
N GLN A 93 8.56 -10.44 -10.33
CA GLN A 93 7.70 -11.56 -10.71
C GLN A 93 6.22 -11.18 -10.79
N ARG A 94 5.73 -10.31 -9.90
CA ARG A 94 4.30 -10.07 -9.69
C ARG A 94 3.84 -8.67 -10.07
N PHE A 95 4.75 -7.71 -10.18
CA PHE A 95 4.47 -6.30 -10.46
C PHE A 95 5.37 -5.74 -11.57
N SER A 96 5.80 -6.60 -12.51
CA SER A 96 6.48 -6.13 -13.73
C SER A 96 5.59 -5.16 -14.50
N GLY A 97 6.16 -4.06 -15.01
CA GLY A 97 5.42 -2.99 -15.68
C GLY A 97 4.82 -1.93 -14.74
N TRP A 98 4.86 -2.14 -13.42
CA TRP A 98 4.37 -1.17 -12.43
C TRP A 98 5.47 -0.22 -11.97
N ARG A 99 5.06 0.99 -11.58
CA ARG A 99 5.93 1.93 -10.86
C ARG A 99 5.78 1.73 -9.36
N ALA A 100 6.84 1.25 -8.71
CA ALA A 100 6.87 1.09 -7.26
C ALA A 100 7.49 2.32 -6.58
N TYR A 101 6.77 2.88 -5.62
CA TYR A 101 7.28 3.85 -4.66
C TYR A 101 7.40 3.15 -3.31
N ILE A 102 8.64 2.98 -2.86
CA ILE A 102 8.96 2.28 -1.62
C ILE A 102 9.47 3.35 -0.68
N PHE A 103 8.73 3.59 0.41
CA PHE A 103 9.28 4.39 1.49
C PHE A 103 10.37 3.56 2.19
N THR A 104 11.42 4.19 2.72
CA THR A 104 12.42 3.50 3.54
C THR A 104 12.84 4.37 4.71
N GLY A 105 12.96 3.76 5.89
CA GLY A 105 13.27 4.45 7.15
C GLY A 105 14.75 4.78 7.34
N ASP A 106 15.64 4.18 6.54
CA ASP A 106 17.09 4.38 6.60
C ASP A 106 17.66 4.47 5.18
N LEU A 107 18.55 5.44 4.97
CA LEU A 107 19.50 5.55 3.84
C LEU A 107 20.90 5.71 4.42
#